data_AF-A0A3D4HYP4-F1
#
_entry.id   AF-A0A3D4HYP4-F1
#
_cell.length_a   1.000
_cell.length_b   1.000
_cell.length_c   1.000
_cell.angle_alpha   90.00
_cell.angle_beta   90.00
_cell.angle_gamma   90.00
#
_symmetry.space_group_name_H-M   'P 1'
#
loop_
_entity.id
_entity.type
_entity.pdbx_description
1 polymer ?
#
loop_
_entity_poly.entity_id
_entity_poly.type
_entity_poly.pdbx_seq_one_letter_code
_entity_poly.pdbx_strand_id
1 'polypeptide(L)' 'MNTVVVLIPCYNEEKTIGKVVMDYRRVLPEAVVYVYDNNST' A
#
# COMPACT_ATOMS: atom_id res chain seq x y z
N MET A 1 11.14 13.25 15.14
CA MET A 1 10.46 11.96 15.01
C MET A 1 10.45 11.59 13.54
N ASN A 2 10.90 10.38 13.19
CA ASN A 2 10.89 9.92 11.80
C ASN A 2 9.60 9.14 11.56
N THR A 3 8.81 9.61 10.60
CA THR A 3 7.60 8.92 10.14
C THR A 3 7.96 8.02 8.96
N VAL A 4 7.52 6.76 9.01
CA VAL A 4 7.71 5.80 7.92
C VAL A 4 6.50 5.84 7.01
N VAL A 5 6.74 5.89 5.70
CA VAL A 5 5.70 5.90 4.66
C VAL A 5 5.96 4.75 3.70
N VAL A 6 4.92 3.99 3.37
CA VAL A 6 4.94 2.91 2.38
C VAL A 6 4.21 3.40 1.13
N LEU A 7 4.93 3.44 0.01
CA LEU A 7 4.40 3.82 -1.30
C LEU A 7 4.25 2.56 -2.17
N ILE A 8 3.05 2.31 -2.69
CA ILE A 8 2.73 1.10 -3.47
C ILE A 8 2.14 1.53 -4.82
N PRO A 9 2.87 1.37 -5.95
CA PRO A 9 2.25 1.42 -7.27
C PRO A 9 1.32 0.22 -7.45
N CYS A 10 0.18 0.45 -8.10
CA CYS A 10 -0.79 -0.59 -8.47
C CYS A 10 -1.22 -0.40 -9.93
N TYR A 11 -1.01 -1.39 -10.80
CA TYR A 11 -1.46 -1.49 -12.18
C TYR A 11 -2.25 -2.78 -12.43
N ASN A 12 -3.59 -2.70 -12.46
CA ASN A 12 -4.51 -3.83 -12.67
C ASN A 12 -4.39 -4.96 -11.61
N GLU A 13 -4.08 -4.63 -10.35
CA GLU A 13 -4.04 -5.59 -9.25
C GLU A 13 -5.18 -5.42 -8.23
N GLU A 14 -6.39 -5.04 -8.66
CA GLU A 14 -7.54 -4.78 -7.80
C GLU A 14 -7.92 -5.96 -6.90
N LYS A 15 -7.62 -7.18 -7.34
CA LYS A 15 -7.90 -8.42 -6.59
C LYS A 15 -6.88 -8.72 -5.48
N THR A 16 -5.66 -8.19 -5.57
CA THR A 16 -4.56 -8.57 -4.66
C THR A 16 -4.04 -7.40 -3.83
N ILE A 17 -4.23 -6.15 -4.27
CA ILE A 17 -3.75 -4.95 -3.57
C ILE A 17 -4.25 -4.87 -2.12
N GLY A 18 -5.48 -5.33 -1.85
CA GLY A 18 -6.03 -5.38 -0.50
C GLY A 18 -5.18 -6.22 0.47
N LYS A 19 -4.64 -7.36 0.01
CA LYS A 19 -3.76 -8.19 0.84
C LYS A 19 -2.46 -7.46 1.17
N VAL A 20 -1.86 -6.79 0.20
CA VAL A 20 -0.60 -6.03 0.38
C VAL A 20 -0.79 -4.93 1.42
N VAL A 21 -1.86 -4.14 1.32
CA VAL A 21 -2.18 -3.10 2.30
C VAL A 21 -2.42 -3.68 3.69
N MET A 22 -3.17 -4.78 3.81
CA MET A 22 -3.44 -5.42 5.10
C MET A 22 -2.16 -5.95 5.76
N ASP A 23 -1.26 -6.57 4.99
CA ASP A 23 -0.01 -7.07 5.52
C ASP A 23 0.87 -5.94 6.06
N TYR A 24 1.01 -4.82 5.32
CA TYR A 24 1.75 -3.67 5.82
C TYR A 24 1.14 -3.07 7.08
N ARG A 25 -0.19 -2.93 7.14
CA ARG A 25 -0.86 -2.45 8.37
C ARG A 25 -0.63 -3.39 9.57
N ARG A 26 -0.50 -4.70 9.33
CA ARG A 26 -0.23 -5.69 10.38
C ARG A 26 1.21 -5.60 10.90
N VAL A 27 2.19 -5.41 10.03
CA VAL A 27 3.61 -5.41 10.42
C VAL A 27 4.16 -4.01 10.76
N LEU A 28 3.57 -2.96 10.20
CA LEU A 28 3.93 -1.57 10.37
C LEU A 28 2.67 -0.73 10.68
N PRO A 29 2.05 -0.93 11.87
CA PRO A 29 0.78 -0.30 12.22
C PRO A 29 0.82 1.24 12.23
N GLU A 30 1.99 1.82 12.50
CA GLU A 30 2.21 3.27 12.55
C GLU A 30 2.59 3.89 11.19
N ALA A 31 2.81 3.07 10.16
CA ALA A 31 3.20 3.57 8.86
C ALA A 31 2.00 4.10 8.06
N VAL A 32 2.18 5.23 7.39
CA VAL A 32 1.19 5.71 6.43
C VAL A 32 1.37 4.94 5.12
N VAL A 33 0.31 4.28 4.66
CA VAL A 33 0.32 3.48 3.41
C VAL A 33 -0.41 4.25 2.32
N TYR A 34 0.30 4.58 1.25
CA TYR A 34 -0.25 5.17 0.03
C TYR A 34 -0.20 4.15 -1.10
N VAL A 35 -1.37 3.86 -1.67
CA VAL A 35 -1.48 3.15 -2.94
C VAL A 35 -1.79 4.18 -4.01
N TYR A 36 -1.03 4.18 -5.09
CA TYR A 36 -1.34 5.00 -6.25
C TYR A 36 -1.61 4.10 -7.45
N ASP A 37 -2.65 4.45 -8.18
CA ASP A 37 -2.95 3.83 -9.45
C ASP A 37 -1.89 4.22 -10.48
N ASN A 38 -1.29 3.22 -11.12
CA ASN A 38 -0.27 3.34 -12.13
C ASN A 38 -0.86 2.97 -13.50
N ASN A 39 -1.93 3.69 -13.87
CA ASN A 39 -2.62 3.60 -15.16
C ASN A 39 -3.44 2.31 -15.34
N SER A 40 -4.15 1.84 -14.32
CA SER A 40 -5.07 0.69 -14.44
C SER A 40 -6.24 0.97 -15.41
N THR A 41 -6.91 -0.09 -15.86
CA THR A 41 -8.05 -0.07 -16.80
C THR A 41 -9.27 -0.78 -16.24
#